data_AF-A0A916HVS6-F1
#
_entry.id   AF-A0A916HVS6-F1
#
_cell.length_a   1.000
_cell.length_b   1.000
_cell.length_c   1.000
_cell.angle_alpha   90.00
_cell.angle_beta   90.00
_cell.angle_gamma   90.00
#
_symmetry.space_group_name_H-M   'P 1'
#
loop_
_entity.id
_entity.type
_entity.pdbx_description
1 polymer ?
#
loop_
_entity_poly.entity_id
_entity_poly.type
_entity_poly.pdbx_seq_one_letter_code
_entity_poly.pdbx_strand_id
1 'polypeptide(L)'
;GRGVEGKITSIKYARENRIPFFGICLGMQVAIIEIARDLCGMKHANSSEFDPESPNPVVHIMEAQRSVNAKGGTMRLGAYPCSVKKGTKAYSVYGATEISERHRHRFEVNNMFRPELEKAGVEFSGLSPDGSLVEIMELKGYPWFVAC
;
A
#
# COMPACT_ATOMS: atom_id res chain seq x y z
N GLY A 1 4.37 10.42 13.61
CA GLY A 1 3.39 11.02 14.56
C GLY A 1 2.86 9.96 15.52
N ARG A 2 2.53 10.32 16.77
CA ARG A 2 2.20 9.37 17.87
C ARG A 2 1.08 8.34 17.57
N GLY A 3 0.24 8.58 16.56
CA GLY A 3 -0.84 7.65 16.19
C GLY A 3 -0.49 6.56 15.15
N VAL A 4 0.63 6.66 14.43
CA VAL A 4 0.97 5.68 13.37
C VAL A 4 1.46 4.37 13.99
N GLU A 5 2.33 4.43 14.99
CA GLU A 5 2.86 3.23 15.65
C GLU A 5 1.74 2.38 16.28
N GLY A 6 0.72 3.00 16.89
CA GLY A 6 -0.45 2.27 17.39
C GLY A 6 -1.21 1.53 16.28
N LYS A 7 -1.36 2.14 15.09
CA LYS A 7 -1.97 1.48 13.93
C LYS A 7 -1.10 0.32 13.42
N ILE A 8 0.22 0.48 13.37
CA ILE A 8 1.16 -0.59 13.01
C ILE A 8 0.97 -1.78 13.96
N THR A 9 0.93 -1.52 15.28
CA THR A 9 0.67 -2.56 16.28
C THR A 9 -0.68 -3.24 16.09
N SER A 10 -1.75 -2.48 15.81
CA SER A 10 -3.08 -3.06 15.55
C SER A 10 -3.12 -3.93 14.30
N ILE A 11 -2.46 -3.51 13.22
CA ILE A 11 -2.38 -4.29 11.97
C ILE A 11 -1.60 -5.58 12.21
N LYS A 12 -0.46 -5.48 12.90
CA LYS A 12 0.34 -6.66 13.29
C LYS A 12 -0.50 -7.64 14.10
N TYR A 13 -1.23 -7.16 15.11
CA TYR A 13 -2.13 -7.98 15.90
C TYR A 13 -3.19 -8.67 15.03
N ALA A 14 -3.84 -7.93 14.13
CA ALA A 14 -4.85 -8.51 13.23
C ALA A 14 -4.24 -9.59 12.32
N ARG A 15 -3.06 -9.34 11.76
CA ARG A 15 -2.33 -10.29 10.91
C ARG A 15 -1.96 -11.54 11.69
N GLU A 16 -1.24 -11.41 12.81
CA GLU A 16 -0.77 -12.55 13.61
C GLU A 16 -1.93 -13.41 14.14
N ASN A 17 -3.07 -12.80 14.48
CA ASN A 17 -4.26 -13.50 14.98
C ASN A 17 -5.24 -13.89 13.87
N ARG A 18 -4.88 -13.71 12.59
CA ARG A 18 -5.69 -14.06 11.41
C ARG A 18 -7.09 -13.41 11.43
N ILE A 19 -7.21 -12.24 12.04
CA ILE A 19 -8.44 -11.43 12.08
C ILE A 19 -8.61 -10.75 10.72
N PRO A 20 -9.81 -10.76 10.11
CA PRO A 20 -10.09 -10.03 8.89
C PRO A 20 -9.67 -8.55 8.97
N PHE A 21 -8.84 -8.12 8.01
CA PHE A 21 -8.35 -6.75 7.94
C PHE A 21 -8.72 -6.11 6.60
N PHE A 22 -9.23 -4.87 6.66
CA PHE A 22 -9.42 -4.01 5.50
C PHE A 22 -8.79 -2.63 5.75
N GLY A 23 -7.75 -2.28 5.00
CA GLY A 23 -7.05 -1.00 5.11
C GLY A 23 -7.47 -0.03 4.01
N ILE A 24 -7.79 1.22 4.36
CA ILE A 24 -8.17 2.26 3.40
C ILE A 24 -7.16 3.40 3.43
N CYS A 25 -6.63 3.78 2.27
CA CYS A 25 -5.71 4.86 2.02
C CYS A 25 -4.47 4.75 2.94
N LEU A 26 -4.43 5.53 4.02
CA LEU A 26 -3.39 5.43 5.04
C LEU A 26 -3.33 4.01 5.65
N GLY A 27 -4.46 3.30 5.73
CA GLY A 27 -4.49 1.91 6.17
C GLY A 27 -3.62 0.98 5.31
N MET A 28 -3.62 1.15 3.99
CA MET A 28 -2.73 0.40 3.10
C MET A 28 -1.26 0.76 3.35
N GLN A 29 -0.94 2.04 3.45
CA GLN A 29 0.42 2.50 3.69
C GLN A 29 0.99 1.94 5.01
N VAL A 30 0.18 1.96 6.07
CA VAL A 30 0.59 1.42 7.38
C VAL A 30 0.72 -0.11 7.34
N ALA A 31 -0.12 -0.81 6.57
CA ALA A 31 0.03 -2.25 6.36
C ALA A 31 1.34 -2.61 5.64
N ILE A 32 1.72 -1.84 4.62
CA ILE A 32 3.02 -2.01 3.94
C ILE A 32 4.19 -1.78 4.91
N ILE A 33 4.12 -0.74 5.74
CA ILE A 33 5.14 -0.48 6.77
C ILE A 33 5.23 -1.65 7.76
N GLU A 34 4.10 -2.14 8.25
CA GLU A 34 4.03 -3.26 9.18
C GLU A 34 4.67 -4.53 8.59
N ILE A 35 4.27 -4.91 7.37
CA ILE A 35 4.79 -6.08 6.67
C ILE A 35 6.29 -5.94 6.37
N ALA A 36 6.75 -4.75 5.96
CA ALA A 36 8.16 -4.49 5.74
C ALA A 36 8.98 -4.64 7.03
N ARG A 37 8.50 -4.08 8.14
CA ARG A 37 9.18 -4.18 9.44
C ARG A 37 9.22 -5.61 9.96
N ASP A 38 8.11 -6.31 9.88
CA ASP A 38 7.97 -7.62 10.53
C ASP A 38 8.40 -8.78 9.62
N LEU A 39 7.79 -8.92 8.44
CA LEU A 39 8.02 -10.06 7.56
C LEU A 39 9.26 -9.90 6.67
N CYS A 40 9.65 -8.66 6.34
CA CYS A 40 10.85 -8.40 5.53
C CYS A 40 12.09 -8.06 6.37
N GLY A 41 11.96 -7.96 7.70
CA GLY A 41 13.06 -7.63 8.62
C GLY A 41 13.59 -6.19 8.51
N MET A 42 12.90 -5.31 7.78
CA MET A 42 13.29 -3.90 7.59
C MET A 42 12.87 -3.08 8.80
N LYS A 43 13.55 -3.24 9.93
CA LYS A 43 13.15 -2.67 11.24
C LYS A 43 12.82 -1.18 11.21
N HIS A 44 13.49 -0.41 10.34
CA HIS A 44 13.31 1.03 10.20
C HIS A 44 12.45 1.44 9.01
N ALA A 45 11.75 0.51 8.35
CA ALA A 45 10.84 0.83 7.25
C ALA A 45 9.76 1.82 7.68
N ASN A 46 9.52 2.82 6.84
CA ASN A 46 8.55 3.86 7.14
C ASN A 46 8.02 4.56 5.88
N SER A 47 7.02 5.41 6.07
CA SER A 47 6.68 6.45 5.09
C SER A 47 7.63 7.63 5.26
N SER A 48 8.12 8.17 4.15
CA SER A 48 8.84 9.45 4.13
C SER A 48 8.00 10.63 4.66
N GLU A 49 6.67 10.47 4.78
CA GLU A 49 5.80 11.42 5.48
C GLU A 49 6.05 11.46 6.99
N PHE A 50 6.30 10.30 7.60
CA PHE A 50 6.38 10.14 9.05
C PHE A 50 7.81 10.15 9.56
N ASP A 51 8.74 9.66 8.74
CA ASP A 51 10.16 9.56 9.03
C ASP A 51 10.97 9.77 7.74
N PRO A 52 11.30 11.03 7.41
CA PRO A 52 12.07 11.37 6.21
C PRO A 52 13.47 10.75 6.16
N GLU A 53 14.03 10.41 7.32
CA GLU A 53 15.39 9.87 7.47
C GLU A 53 15.42 8.33 7.48
N SER A 54 14.26 7.69 7.31
CA SER A 54 14.18 6.23 7.25
C SER A 54 15.09 5.69 6.13
N PRO A 55 15.98 4.72 6.42
CA PRO A 55 16.79 4.08 5.39
C PRO A 55 15.97 3.19 4.45
N ASN A 56 14.71 2.90 4.80
CA ASN A 56 13.80 2.06 4.03
C ASN A 56 12.45 2.80 3.80
N PRO A 57 12.41 3.82 2.93
CA PRO A 57 11.19 4.58 2.65
C PRO A 57 10.25 3.78 1.74
N VAL A 58 9.57 2.78 2.33
CA VAL A 58 8.65 1.87 1.63
C VAL A 58 7.39 2.56 1.13
N VAL A 59 7.09 3.76 1.64
CA VAL A 59 6.04 4.66 1.15
C VAL A 59 6.63 6.05 0.93
N HIS A 60 6.46 6.60 -0.27
CA HIS A 60 7.04 7.88 -0.64
C HIS A 60 6.28 8.63 -1.73
N ILE A 61 6.64 9.90 -1.93
CA ILE A 61 6.22 10.66 -3.12
C ILE A 61 7.08 10.21 -4.30
N MET A 62 6.45 9.68 -5.35
CA MET A 62 7.10 9.21 -6.57
C MET A 62 7.80 10.37 -7.28
N GLU A 63 8.93 10.10 -7.94
CA GLU A 63 9.73 11.15 -8.60
C GLU A 63 8.94 11.90 -9.69
N ALA A 64 8.12 11.16 -10.45
CA ALA A 64 7.22 11.75 -11.46
C ALA A 64 6.20 12.74 -10.85
N GLN A 65 5.81 12.57 -9.59
CA GLN A 65 4.94 13.52 -8.89
C GLN A 65 5.71 14.77 -8.43
N ARG A 66 7.03 14.66 -8.17
CA ARG A 66 7.88 15.78 -7.72
C ARG A 66 8.19 16.76 -8.84
N SER A 67 8.25 16.30 -10.09
CA SER A 67 8.50 17.14 -11.27
C SER A 67 7.33 18.11 -11.53
N VAL A 68 6.14 17.82 -10.99
CA VAL A 68 4.94 18.65 -11.10
C VAL A 68 4.97 19.75 -10.03
N ASN A 69 5.89 20.72 -10.21
CA ASN A 69 6.16 21.85 -9.30
C ASN A 69 5.06 22.94 -9.25
N ALA A 70 3.79 22.59 -9.47
CA ALA A 70 2.67 23.50 -9.22
C ALA A 70 2.08 23.16 -7.84
N LYS A 71 2.05 24.14 -6.93
CA LYS A 71 1.47 24.06 -5.57
C LYS A 71 0.24 23.13 -5.48
N GLY A 72 0.44 21.84 -5.15
CA GLY A 72 -0.61 20.81 -5.09
C GLY A 72 -0.45 19.60 -6.03
N GLY A 73 0.54 19.59 -6.93
CA GLY A 73 0.69 18.63 -8.03
C GLY A 73 0.99 17.17 -7.66
N THR A 74 1.31 16.87 -6.40
CA THR A 74 1.51 15.49 -5.93
C THR A 74 0.21 14.82 -5.46
N MET A 75 -0.88 15.57 -5.31
CA MET A 75 -2.15 15.03 -4.82
C MET A 75 -2.88 14.28 -5.94
N ARG A 76 -3.16 12.99 -5.71
CA ARG A 76 -4.19 12.26 -6.44
C ARG A 76 -5.54 12.58 -5.83
N LEU A 77 -6.37 13.28 -6.58
CA LEU A 77 -7.70 13.71 -6.15
C LEU A 77 -8.72 13.43 -7.26
N GLY A 78 -9.62 12.48 -7.02
CA GLY A 78 -10.66 12.11 -7.99
C GLY A 78 -10.62 10.63 -8.34
N ALA A 79 -11.33 10.25 -9.39
CA ALA A 79 -11.41 8.87 -9.86
C ALA A 79 -10.17 8.51 -10.71
N TYR A 80 -9.51 7.41 -10.38
CA TYR A 80 -8.38 6.87 -11.14
C TYR A 80 -8.66 5.42 -11.55
N PRO A 81 -8.15 4.98 -12.70
CA PRO A 81 -8.29 3.60 -13.14
C PRO A 81 -7.40 2.65 -12.33
N CYS A 82 -7.88 1.44 -12.10
CA CYS A 82 -7.12 0.36 -11.47
C CYS A 82 -7.33 -0.95 -12.25
N SER A 83 -6.23 -1.57 -12.63
CA SER A 83 -6.16 -2.88 -13.28
C SER A 83 -6.08 -3.97 -12.20
N VAL A 84 -7.18 -4.70 -12.02
CA VAL A 84 -7.32 -5.76 -11.01
C VAL A 84 -6.90 -7.11 -11.60
N LYS A 85 -6.00 -7.80 -10.91
CA LYS A 85 -5.47 -9.11 -11.28
C LYS A 85 -6.52 -10.20 -11.04
N LYS A 86 -6.77 -11.04 -12.05
CA LYS A 86 -7.65 -12.22 -11.93
C LYS A 86 -7.16 -13.20 -10.87
N GLY A 87 -8.10 -13.89 -10.22
CA GLY A 87 -7.80 -14.90 -9.18
C GLY A 87 -7.47 -14.33 -7.81
N THR A 88 -7.59 -13.01 -7.63
CA THR A 88 -7.41 -12.31 -6.34
C THR A 88 -8.74 -12.10 -5.63
N LYS A 89 -8.72 -11.75 -4.34
CA LYS A 89 -9.94 -11.41 -3.60
C LYS A 89 -10.58 -10.16 -4.18
N ALA A 90 -9.78 -9.16 -4.55
CA ALA A 90 -10.25 -7.96 -5.24
C ALA A 90 -11.05 -8.33 -6.49
N TYR A 91 -10.53 -9.20 -7.36
CA TYR A 91 -11.27 -9.64 -8.55
C TYR A 91 -12.57 -10.36 -8.21
N SER A 92 -12.58 -11.20 -7.18
CA SER A 92 -13.80 -11.90 -6.75
C SER A 92 -14.91 -10.96 -6.26
N VAL A 93 -14.54 -9.81 -5.70
CA VAL A 93 -15.49 -8.79 -5.22
C VAL A 93 -15.98 -7.92 -6.37
N TYR A 94 -15.08 -7.41 -7.20
CA TYR A 94 -15.44 -6.49 -8.28
C TYR A 94 -16.06 -7.20 -9.50
N GLY A 95 -15.67 -8.45 -9.77
CA GLY A 95 -16.09 -9.19 -10.97
C GLY A 95 -15.53 -8.62 -12.28
N ALA A 96 -14.57 -7.69 -12.22
CA ALA A 96 -13.99 -6.99 -13.36
C ALA A 96 -12.47 -6.84 -13.20
N THR A 97 -11.75 -6.77 -14.33
CA THR A 97 -10.30 -6.49 -14.36
C THR A 97 -9.97 -5.01 -14.47
N GLU A 98 -10.95 -4.17 -14.80
CA GLU A 98 -10.78 -2.73 -14.91
C GLU A 98 -11.84 -2.07 -14.04
N ILE A 99 -11.39 -1.30 -13.04
CA ILE A 99 -12.26 -0.57 -12.12
C ILE A 99 -11.82 0.89 -12.04
N SER A 100 -12.63 1.72 -11.40
CA SER A 100 -12.26 3.10 -11.09
C SER A 100 -12.59 3.43 -9.64
N GLU A 101 -11.58 3.90 -8.90
CA GLU A 101 -11.69 4.23 -7.49
C GLU A 101 -11.31 5.67 -7.21
N ARG A 102 -11.84 6.22 -6.11
CA ARG A 102 -11.61 7.61 -5.73
C ARG A 102 -10.42 7.74 -4.80
N HIS A 103 -9.44 8.54 -5.21
CA HIS A 103 -8.23 8.82 -4.46
C HIS A 103 -8.28 10.20 -3.81
N ARG A 104 -7.66 10.29 -2.63
CA ARG A 104 -7.35 11.55 -1.93
C ARG A 104 -6.09 11.37 -1.10
N HIS A 105 -4.96 11.16 -1.77
CA HIS A 105 -3.67 10.95 -1.12
C HIS A 105 -2.51 11.45 -1.99
N ARG A 106 -1.29 11.41 -1.45
CA ARG A 106 -0.06 11.88 -2.14
C ARG A 106 1.08 10.86 -2.14
N PHE A 107 1.05 9.92 -1.22
CA PHE A 107 2.15 9.01 -0.95
C PHE A 107 1.80 7.63 -1.48
N GLU A 108 2.75 7.06 -2.20
CA GLU A 108 2.61 5.81 -2.94
C GLU A 108 3.55 4.75 -2.37
N VAL A 109 3.26 3.48 -2.64
CA VAL A 109 4.19 2.39 -2.34
C VAL A 109 5.44 2.55 -3.21
N ASN A 110 6.62 2.52 -2.59
CA ASN A 110 7.87 2.63 -3.30
C ASN A 110 8.17 1.33 -4.04
N ASN A 111 8.17 1.38 -5.38
CA ASN A 111 8.36 0.21 -6.24
C ASN A 111 9.67 -0.56 -5.98
N MET A 112 10.70 0.11 -5.46
CA MET A 112 11.99 -0.53 -5.12
C MET A 112 11.85 -1.66 -4.11
N PHE A 113 10.83 -1.62 -3.25
CA PHE A 113 10.60 -2.61 -2.18
C PHE A 113 9.54 -3.66 -2.54
N ARG A 114 8.91 -3.55 -3.72
CA ARG A 114 7.89 -4.52 -4.16
C ARG A 114 8.42 -5.96 -4.20
N PRO A 115 9.63 -6.23 -4.73
CA PRO A 115 10.13 -7.60 -4.78
C PRO A 115 10.27 -8.23 -3.38
N GLU A 116 10.74 -7.50 -2.39
CA GLU A 116 10.86 -7.97 -1.00
C GLU A 116 9.48 -8.21 -0.37
N LEU A 117 8.54 -7.30 -0.59
CA LEU A 117 7.15 -7.43 -0.11
C LEU A 117 6.45 -8.65 -0.75
N GLU A 118 6.65 -8.88 -2.05
CA GLU A 118 6.11 -10.03 -2.77
C GLU A 118 6.69 -11.35 -2.24
N LYS A 119 8.01 -11.39 -1.96
CA LYS A 119 8.66 -12.54 -1.30
C LYS A 119 8.08 -12.81 0.09
N ALA A 120 7.69 -11.76 0.82
CA ALA A 120 7.01 -11.85 2.11
C ALA A 120 5.52 -12.24 2.00
N GLY A 121 5.00 -12.44 0.78
CA GLY A 121 3.64 -12.93 0.53
C GLY A 121 2.63 -11.84 0.16
N VAL A 122 3.06 -10.59 -0.02
CA VAL A 122 2.18 -9.53 -0.55
C VAL A 122 1.86 -9.83 -2.01
N GLU A 123 0.57 -9.77 -2.35
CA GLU A 123 0.10 -9.74 -3.72
C GLU A 123 -0.45 -8.35 -4.03
N PHE A 124 0.20 -7.63 -4.94
CA PHE A 124 -0.34 -6.39 -5.48
C PHE A 124 -1.46 -6.73 -6.47
N SER A 125 -2.68 -6.85 -5.95
CA SER A 125 -3.84 -7.34 -6.70
C SER A 125 -4.49 -6.26 -7.56
N GLY A 126 -4.17 -5.00 -7.35
CA GLY A 126 -4.60 -3.88 -8.18
C GLY A 126 -3.46 -2.87 -8.39
N LEU A 127 -3.24 -2.49 -9.65
CA LEU A 127 -2.21 -1.53 -10.03
C LEU A 127 -2.82 -0.44 -10.93
N SER A 128 -2.14 0.70 -11.08
CA SER A 128 -2.44 1.62 -12.18
C SER A 128 -2.29 0.92 -13.53
N PRO A 129 -2.91 1.40 -14.62
CA PRO A 129 -2.84 0.74 -15.93
C PRO A 129 -1.43 0.54 -16.48
N ASP A 130 -0.51 1.44 -16.14
CA ASP A 130 0.91 1.35 -16.49
C ASP A 130 1.73 0.49 -15.51
N GLY A 131 1.10 -0.05 -14.48
CA GLY A 131 1.72 -0.91 -13.45
C GLY A 131 2.58 -0.16 -12.43
N SER A 132 2.67 1.17 -12.55
CA SER A 132 3.62 1.99 -11.78
C SER A 132 3.16 2.32 -10.36
N LEU A 133 1.86 2.32 -10.08
CA LEU A 133 1.28 2.62 -8.78
C LEU A 133 0.56 1.40 -8.23
N VAL A 134 0.69 1.18 -6.93
CA VAL A 134 -0.03 0.13 -6.20
C VAL A 134 -1.34 0.72 -5.72
N GLU A 135 -2.46 0.12 -6.16
CA GLU A 135 -3.81 0.56 -5.81
C GLU A 135 -4.49 -0.39 -4.83
N ILE A 136 -4.17 -1.69 -4.90
CA ILE A 136 -4.71 -2.72 -4.01
C ILE A 136 -3.62 -3.73 -3.68
N MET A 137 -3.50 -4.09 -2.41
CA MET A 137 -2.66 -5.17 -1.92
C MET A 137 -3.45 -6.20 -1.12
N GLU A 138 -3.02 -7.45 -1.20
CA GLU A 138 -3.52 -8.58 -0.43
C GLU A 138 -2.34 -9.32 0.22
N LEU A 139 -2.58 -10.02 1.32
CA LEU A 139 -1.58 -10.90 1.92
C LEU A 139 -1.96 -12.37 1.76
N LYS A 140 -1.12 -13.14 1.06
CA LYS A 140 -1.35 -14.57 0.80
C LYS A 140 -1.34 -15.39 2.09
N GLY A 141 -2.15 -16.44 2.16
CA GLY A 141 -2.23 -17.33 3.32
C GLY A 141 -3.10 -16.83 4.49
N TYR A 142 -3.72 -15.65 4.35
CA TYR A 142 -4.64 -15.07 5.34
C TYR A 142 -6.10 -15.14 4.86
N PRO A 143 -7.08 -15.38 5.76
CA PRO A 143 -8.50 -15.46 5.37
C PRO A 143 -8.99 -14.18 4.67
N TRP A 144 -8.74 -13.01 5.28
CA TRP A 144 -9.04 -11.72 4.68
C TRP A 144 -8.03 -10.67 5.15
N PHE A 145 -7.17 -10.22 4.24
CA PHE A 145 -6.21 -9.15 4.49
C PHE A 145 -6.06 -8.41 3.17
N VAL A 146 -6.80 -7.32 3.02
CA VAL A 146 -6.90 -6.54 1.78
C VAL A 146 -6.70 -5.07 2.16
N ALA A 147 -5.98 -4.30 1.37
CA ALA A 147 -5.90 -2.86 1.57
C ALA A 147 -5.78 -2.12 0.24
N CYS A 148 -6.31 -0.90 0.19
CA CYS A 148 -6.33 0.00 -0.97
C CYS A 148 -6.22 1.46 -0.52
#